data_AF-A0A440BGE2-F1
#
_entry.id   AF-A0A440BGE2-F1
#
_cell.length_a   1.000
_cell.length_b   1.000
_cell.length_c   1.000
_cell.angle_alpha   90.00
_cell.angle_beta   90.00
_cell.angle_gamma   90.00
#
_symmetry.space_group_name_H-M   'P 1'
#
loop_
_entity.id
_entity.type
_entity.pdbx_description
1 polymer ?
#
loop_
_entity_poly.entity_id
_entity_poly.type
_entity_poly.pdbx_seq_one_letter_code
_entity_poly.pdbx_strand_id
1 'polypeptide(L)'
;MIRKATLPNRDLTVNEAFALTKRIRTAVDKVWSLLLEAHDRKAWRALKYPSWEAYIKAEFQIGRAHAYRLLDQGRVIRAIEEATGNLSPSGDISEAAARDIKDDLPSVTEEIKARVEQGEVPQKAATDVIAAKRAQKDRTKADKKAQQAEHDRQRNEARAKLPDAVKQSEVVREAAIAAAKASKPDCGLTDAERVAELEEHARIVEAENAELKVENAKFGDMWVQYQKGGFDAVIAGKDEEIRSLNARLIQESEDKAGWMNRARAWQKRALDLGWSSDVVIPIDQQSDEVIRL
;
A
#
# COMPACT_ATOMS: atom_id res chain seq x y z
N MET A 1 -26.45 11.14 -38.68
CA MET A 1 -25.98 10.74 -40.02
C MET A 1 -24.47 10.98 -40.11
N ILE A 2 -23.64 9.96 -39.87
CA ILE A 2 -22.19 10.05 -40.11
C ILE A 2 -21.95 9.48 -41.51
N ARG A 3 -21.56 10.34 -42.47
CA ARG A 3 -21.15 9.88 -43.80
C ARG A 3 -19.93 8.98 -43.63
N LYS A 4 -20.08 7.68 -43.89
CA LYS A 4 -18.93 6.77 -44.08
C LYS A 4 -18.15 7.31 -45.27
N ALA A 5 -17.01 7.95 -45.01
CA ALA A 5 -16.06 8.26 -46.06
C ALA A 5 -15.54 6.92 -46.60
N THR A 6 -15.94 6.58 -47.82
CA THR A 6 -15.35 5.47 -48.57
C THR A 6 -13.88 5.80 -48.80
N LEU A 7 -12.99 5.17 -48.03
CA LEU A 7 -11.56 5.31 -48.24
C LEU A 7 -11.23 4.76 -49.63
N PRO A 8 -10.48 5.49 -50.47
CA PRO A 8 -10.12 5.02 -51.79
C PRO A 8 -9.31 3.73 -51.67
N ASN A 9 -9.73 2.68 -52.39
CA ASN A 9 -9.08 1.37 -52.46
C ASN A 9 -7.79 1.46 -53.30
N ARG A 10 -6.84 2.31 -52.87
CA ARG A 10 -5.51 2.46 -53.46
C ARG A 10 -4.48 2.46 -52.34
N ASP A 11 -3.29 1.94 -52.63
CA ASP A 11 -2.17 1.98 -51.70
C ASP A 11 -1.75 3.43 -51.41
N LEU A 12 -1.30 3.66 -50.19
CA LEU A 12 -0.79 4.96 -49.74
C LEU A 12 0.46 5.32 -50.55
N THR A 13 0.53 6.57 -51.03
CA THR A 13 1.80 7.13 -51.51
C THR A 13 2.77 7.30 -50.34
N VAL A 14 4.07 7.41 -50.64
CA VAL A 14 5.13 7.64 -49.64
C VAL A 14 4.80 8.85 -48.73
N ASN A 15 4.35 9.96 -49.32
CA ASN A 15 4.00 11.16 -48.56
C ASN A 15 2.78 10.96 -47.64
N GLU A 16 1.75 10.24 -48.12
CA GLU A 16 0.57 9.90 -47.33
C GLU A 16 0.92 8.95 -46.18
N ALA A 17 1.82 7.98 -46.42
CA ALA A 17 2.32 7.07 -45.40
C ALA A 17 3.14 7.82 -44.32
N PHE A 18 3.99 8.76 -44.71
CA PHE A 18 4.72 9.62 -43.76
C PHE A 18 3.76 10.48 -42.92
N ALA A 19 2.76 11.11 -43.56
CA ALA A 19 1.77 11.91 -42.87
C ALA A 19 0.92 11.08 -41.89
N LEU A 20 0.49 9.89 -42.30
CA LEU A 20 -0.23 8.94 -41.44
C LEU A 20 0.63 8.51 -40.25
N THR A 21 1.89 8.14 -40.49
CA THR A 21 2.83 7.74 -39.44
C THR A 21 3.06 8.85 -38.41
N LYS A 22 3.21 10.10 -38.87
CA LYS A 22 3.33 11.27 -37.98
C LYS A 22 2.09 11.47 -37.11
N ARG A 23 0.89 11.30 -37.70
CA ARG A 23 -0.38 11.38 -36.96
C ARG A 23 -0.51 10.26 -35.92
N ILE A 24 -0.13 9.03 -36.27
CA ILE A 24 -0.12 7.89 -35.34
C ILE A 24 0.81 8.19 -34.16
N ARG A 25 2.04 8.64 -34.43
CA ARG A 25 3.00 8.99 -33.38
C ARG A 25 2.44 10.04 -32.41
N THR A 26 1.90 11.13 -32.96
CA THR A 26 1.26 12.20 -32.17
C THR A 26 0.08 11.68 -31.34
N ALA A 27 -0.71 10.75 -31.88
CA ALA A 27 -1.83 10.17 -31.15
C ALA A 27 -1.34 9.27 -30.00
N VAL A 28 -0.34 8.42 -30.25
CA VAL A 28 0.30 7.58 -29.23
C VAL A 28 0.89 8.45 -28.11
N ASP A 29 1.51 9.58 -28.46
CA ASP A 29 2.06 10.52 -27.48
C ASP A 29 0.98 11.11 -26.57
N LYS A 30 -0.19 11.39 -27.14
CA LYS A 30 -1.35 11.86 -26.38
C LYS A 30 -1.96 10.78 -25.49
N VAL A 31 -1.82 9.50 -25.86
CA VAL A 31 -2.44 8.41 -25.08
C VAL A 31 -1.81 8.29 -23.69
N TRP A 32 -0.48 8.27 -23.57
CA TRP A 32 0.15 8.13 -22.26
C TRP A 32 -0.08 9.36 -21.37
N SER A 33 -0.12 10.56 -21.94
CA SER A 33 -0.39 11.79 -21.17
C SER A 33 -1.83 11.81 -20.64
N LEU A 34 -2.81 11.42 -21.47
CA LEU A 34 -4.20 11.28 -21.05
C LEU A 34 -4.39 10.15 -20.03
N LEU A 35 -3.69 9.02 -20.18
CA LEU A 35 -3.73 7.93 -19.21
C LEU A 35 -3.12 8.35 -17.88
N LEU A 36 -2.02 9.11 -17.90
CA LEU A 36 -1.39 9.64 -16.70
C LEU A 36 -2.30 10.65 -16.00
N GLU A 37 -2.92 11.56 -16.75
CA GLU A 37 -3.91 12.50 -16.20
C GLU A 37 -5.12 11.76 -15.61
N ALA A 38 -5.69 10.79 -16.35
CA ALA A 38 -6.79 9.96 -15.87
C ALA A 38 -6.40 9.20 -14.59
N HIS A 39 -5.14 8.76 -14.50
CA HIS A 39 -4.63 8.09 -13.32
C HIS A 39 -4.50 9.06 -12.14
N ASP A 40 -3.80 10.18 -12.33
CA ASP A 40 -3.50 11.15 -11.28
C ASP A 40 -4.78 11.83 -10.74
N ARG A 41 -5.73 12.13 -11.63
CA ARG A 41 -7.05 12.72 -11.29
C ARG A 41 -8.09 11.69 -10.88
N LYS A 42 -7.71 10.41 -10.78
CA LYS A 42 -8.56 9.30 -10.33
C LYS A 42 -9.86 9.17 -11.13
N ALA A 43 -9.77 9.21 -12.46
CA ALA A 43 -10.92 9.12 -13.38
C ALA A 43 -11.82 7.89 -13.08
N TRP A 44 -11.21 6.76 -12.71
CA TRP A 44 -11.93 5.55 -12.33
C TRP A 44 -12.88 5.77 -11.14
N ARG A 45 -12.51 6.61 -10.16
CA ARG A 45 -13.38 6.92 -9.01
C ARG A 45 -14.55 7.80 -9.42
N ALA A 46 -14.29 8.78 -10.29
CA ALA A 46 -15.34 9.65 -10.82
C ALA A 46 -16.38 8.85 -11.63
N LEU A 47 -15.89 7.88 -12.40
CA LEU A 47 -16.71 6.95 -13.20
C LEU A 47 -17.23 5.73 -12.40
N LYS A 48 -17.03 5.70 -11.08
CA LYS A 48 -17.53 4.65 -10.16
C LYS A 48 -16.98 3.24 -10.38
N TYR A 49 -15.82 3.11 -11.03
CA TYR A 49 -15.07 1.88 -11.04
C TYR A 49 -14.40 1.63 -9.68
N PRO A 50 -14.39 0.38 -9.18
CA PRO A 50 -13.84 0.05 -7.86
C PRO A 50 -12.32 0.22 -7.79
N SER A 51 -11.63 0.10 -8.93
CA SER A 51 -10.18 0.24 -9.02
C SER A 51 -9.75 0.77 -10.39
N TRP A 52 -8.51 1.26 -10.46
CA TRP A 52 -7.85 1.60 -11.73
C TRP A 52 -7.83 0.41 -12.69
N GLU A 53 -7.58 -0.79 -12.17
CA GLU A 53 -7.54 -2.01 -12.98
C GLU A 53 -8.90 -2.35 -13.60
N ALA A 54 -9.99 -2.18 -12.83
CA ALA A 54 -11.35 -2.38 -13.35
C ALA A 54 -11.68 -1.39 -14.47
N TYR A 55 -11.34 -0.11 -14.29
CA TYR A 55 -11.48 0.94 -15.31
C TYR A 55 -10.69 0.61 -16.57
N ILE A 56 -9.42 0.21 -16.43
CA ILE A 56 -8.56 -0.06 -17.56
C ILE A 56 -9.03 -1.28 -18.36
N LYS A 57 -9.44 -2.34 -17.67
CA LYS A 57 -9.96 -3.55 -18.30
C LYS A 57 -11.27 -3.27 -19.04
N ALA A 58 -12.17 -2.48 -18.44
CA ALA A 58 -13.47 -2.17 -19.02
C ALA A 58 -13.38 -1.22 -20.23
N GLU A 59 -12.61 -0.13 -20.11
CA GLU A 59 -12.60 0.95 -21.10
C GLU A 59 -11.58 0.73 -22.23
N PHE A 60 -10.43 0.11 -21.93
CA PHE A 60 -9.32 0.00 -22.88
C PHE A 60 -8.94 -1.44 -23.24
N GLN A 61 -9.53 -2.44 -22.57
CA GLN A 61 -9.27 -3.87 -22.82
C GLN A 61 -7.78 -4.26 -22.74
N ILE A 62 -6.99 -3.54 -21.94
CA ILE A 62 -5.58 -3.87 -21.68
C ILE A 62 -5.41 -4.45 -20.28
N GLY A 63 -4.41 -5.32 -20.12
CA GLY A 63 -4.06 -5.88 -18.82
C GLY A 63 -3.38 -4.87 -17.90
N ARG A 64 -3.51 -5.07 -16.58
CA ARG A 64 -2.91 -4.27 -15.51
C ARG A 64 -1.43 -3.95 -15.77
N ALA A 65 -0.63 -4.97 -16.07
CA ALA A 65 0.81 -4.81 -16.29
C ALA A 65 1.12 -3.88 -17.47
N HIS A 66 0.33 -3.94 -18.54
CA HIS A 66 0.50 -3.03 -19.68
C HIS A 66 0.12 -1.60 -19.32
N ALA A 67 -0.97 -1.42 -18.57
CA ALA A 67 -1.42 -0.11 -18.09
C ALA A 67 -0.35 0.60 -17.25
N TYR A 68 0.26 -0.10 -16.29
CA TYR A 68 1.33 0.49 -15.48
C TYR A 68 2.60 0.77 -16.29
N ARG A 69 2.91 -0.03 -17.31
CA ARG A 69 4.03 0.28 -18.22
C ARG A 69 3.81 1.58 -19.00
N LEU A 70 2.58 1.83 -19.47
CA LEU A 70 2.22 3.09 -20.12
C LEU A 70 2.32 4.29 -19.17
N LEU A 71 1.92 4.12 -17.89
CA LEU A 71 2.09 5.14 -16.87
C LEU A 71 3.56 5.43 -16.56
N ASP A 72 4.38 4.38 -16.41
CA ASP A 72 5.82 4.52 -16.18
C ASP A 72 6.49 5.24 -17.37
N GLN A 73 6.14 4.85 -18.60
CA GLN A 73 6.62 5.53 -19.80
C GLN A 73 6.23 7.01 -19.82
N GLY A 74 4.95 7.32 -19.54
CA GLY A 74 4.48 8.71 -19.51
C GLY A 74 5.16 9.58 -18.44
N ARG A 75 5.44 9.01 -17.26
CA ARG A 75 6.19 9.69 -16.19
C ARG A 75 7.62 10.00 -16.59
N VAL A 76 8.30 9.04 -17.21
CA VAL A 76 9.67 9.22 -17.70
C VAL A 76 9.72 10.27 -18.80
N ILE A 77 8.82 10.19 -19.79
CA ILE A 77 8.75 11.20 -20.85
C ILE A 77 8.54 12.58 -20.23
N ARG A 78 7.51 12.77 -19.38
CA ARG A 78 7.22 14.05 -18.70
C ARG A 78 8.43 14.63 -17.98
N ALA A 79 9.16 13.81 -17.22
CA ALA A 79 10.34 14.25 -16.49
C ALA A 79 11.49 14.68 -17.42
N ILE A 80 11.65 13.99 -18.56
CA ILE A 80 12.64 14.37 -19.56
C ILE A 80 12.20 15.64 -20.30
N GLU A 81 10.91 15.81 -20.63
CA GLU A 81 10.42 17.07 -21.24
C GLU A 81 10.68 18.27 -20.32
N GLU A 82 10.48 18.10 -19.02
CA GLU A 82 10.78 19.14 -18.02
C GLU A 82 12.28 19.46 -17.97
N ALA A 83 13.13 18.42 -18.02
CA ALA A 83 14.59 18.58 -18.06
C ALA A 83 15.11 19.23 -19.36
N THR A 84 14.37 19.11 -20.48
CA THR A 84 14.71 19.72 -21.78
C THR A 84 14.04 21.07 -22.01
N GLY A 85 13.37 21.65 -21.01
CA GLY A 85 12.72 22.96 -21.11
C GLY A 85 11.39 22.95 -21.88
N ASN A 86 10.59 21.89 -21.71
CA ASN A 86 9.30 21.65 -22.38
C ASN A 86 9.38 21.53 -23.91
N LEU A 87 10.58 21.29 -24.44
CA LEU A 87 10.74 20.85 -25.82
C LEU A 87 10.42 19.37 -25.85
N SER A 88 9.25 19.03 -26.40
CA SER A 88 8.80 17.64 -26.50
C SER A 88 9.90 16.75 -27.10
N PRO A 89 10.50 15.84 -26.32
CA PRO A 89 11.30 14.73 -26.81
C PRO A 89 10.41 13.64 -27.42
N SER A 90 9.13 13.96 -27.67
CA SER A 90 8.02 13.02 -27.83
C SER A 90 8.18 12.04 -28.99
N GLY A 91 9.16 12.24 -29.87
CA GLY A 91 9.48 11.29 -30.93
C GLY A 91 10.38 10.11 -30.55
N ASP A 92 11.23 10.23 -29.51
CA ASP A 92 12.48 9.45 -29.49
C ASP A 92 12.68 8.52 -28.28
N ILE A 93 11.83 8.60 -27.24
CA ILE A 93 11.95 7.74 -26.05
C ILE A 93 11.03 6.52 -26.19
N SER A 94 11.63 5.38 -26.58
CA SER A 94 10.92 4.09 -26.61
C SER A 94 10.49 3.62 -25.20
N GLU A 95 9.45 2.79 -25.12
CA GLU A 95 9.02 2.13 -23.86
C GLU A 95 10.16 1.34 -23.20
N ALA A 96 10.96 0.64 -24.02
CA ALA A 96 12.14 -0.07 -23.54
C ALA A 96 13.17 0.87 -22.89
N ALA A 97 13.45 2.02 -23.53
CA ALA A 97 14.35 3.02 -22.97
C ALA A 97 13.80 3.60 -21.67
N ALA A 98 12.51 3.94 -21.63
CA ALA A 98 11.87 4.44 -20.42
C ALA A 98 11.96 3.44 -19.27
N ARG A 99 11.70 2.16 -19.53
CA ARG A 99 11.83 1.09 -18.54
C ARG A 99 13.26 0.91 -18.04
N ASP A 100 14.25 1.06 -18.91
CA ASP A 100 15.66 0.90 -18.55
C ASP A 100 16.16 2.01 -17.61
N ILE A 101 15.65 3.24 -17.78
CA ILE A 101 16.12 4.43 -17.05
C ILE A 101 15.23 4.85 -15.88
N LYS A 102 14.02 4.28 -15.72
CA LYS A 102 13.05 4.77 -14.72
C LYS A 102 13.58 4.78 -13.29
N ASP A 103 14.43 3.81 -12.93
CA ASP A 103 14.99 3.69 -11.57
C ASP A 103 16.07 4.75 -11.30
N ASP A 104 16.73 5.23 -12.36
CA ASP A 104 17.82 6.23 -12.32
C ASP A 104 17.37 7.60 -12.84
N LEU A 105 16.04 7.81 -12.98
CA LEU A 105 15.46 8.97 -13.64
C LEU A 105 15.95 10.31 -13.06
N PRO A 106 16.07 10.51 -11.73
CA PRO A 106 16.60 11.77 -11.19
C PRO A 106 18.03 12.05 -11.68
N SER A 107 18.91 11.05 -11.69
CA SER A 107 20.29 11.23 -12.17
C SER A 107 20.33 11.52 -13.67
N VAL A 108 19.48 10.86 -14.45
CA VAL A 108 19.35 11.10 -15.90
C VAL A 108 18.88 12.53 -16.18
N THR A 109 17.85 13.01 -15.48
CA THR A 109 17.31 14.35 -15.70
C THR A 109 18.30 15.44 -15.32
N GLU A 110 19.07 15.27 -14.24
CA GLU A 110 20.11 16.23 -13.85
C GLU A 110 21.26 16.27 -14.86
N GLU A 111 21.68 15.11 -15.39
CA GLU A 111 22.71 15.06 -16.43
C GLU A 111 22.24 15.72 -17.74
N ILE A 112 20.96 15.54 -18.11
CA ILE A 112 20.36 16.20 -19.28
C ILE A 112 20.34 17.73 -19.08
N LYS A 113 19.84 18.21 -17.93
CA LYS A 113 19.81 19.66 -17.62
C LYS A 113 21.21 20.27 -17.72
N ALA A 114 22.21 19.63 -17.11
CA ALA A 114 23.59 20.11 -17.14
C ALA A 114 24.15 20.23 -18.57
N ARG A 115 23.86 19.26 -19.46
CA ARG A 115 24.29 19.33 -20.87
C ARG A 115 23.55 20.41 -21.66
N VAL A 116 22.26 20.60 -21.37
CA VAL A 116 21.47 21.69 -21.98
C VAL A 116 21.99 23.06 -21.54
N GLU A 117 22.32 23.23 -20.26
CA GLU A 117 22.94 24.44 -19.72
C GLU A 117 24.33 24.72 -20.34
N GLN A 118 25.06 23.68 -20.72
CA GLN A 118 26.33 23.77 -21.47
C GLN A 118 26.15 24.11 -22.96
N GLY A 119 24.90 24.28 -23.42
CA GLY A 119 24.58 24.69 -24.80
C GLY A 119 24.40 23.53 -25.78
N GLU A 120 24.31 22.29 -25.31
CA GLU A 120 23.95 21.16 -26.18
C GLU A 120 22.46 21.21 -26.56
N VAL A 121 22.15 20.78 -27.78
CA VAL A 121 20.77 20.70 -28.27
C VAL A 121 19.97 19.74 -27.37
N PRO A 122 18.82 20.16 -26.79
CA PRO A 122 18.11 19.37 -25.78
C PRO A 122 17.73 17.95 -26.20
N GLN A 123 17.31 17.76 -27.46
CA GLN A 123 17.00 16.43 -28.00
C GLN A 123 18.24 15.52 -28.05
N LYS A 124 19.38 16.10 -28.42
CA LYS A 124 20.64 15.36 -28.50
C LYS A 124 21.14 15.00 -27.10
N ALA A 125 21.13 15.95 -26.17
CA ALA A 125 21.49 15.71 -24.78
C ALA A 125 20.66 14.58 -24.16
N ALA A 126 19.34 14.59 -24.35
CA ALA A 126 18.46 13.52 -23.87
C ALA A 126 18.80 12.16 -24.49
N THR A 127 18.95 12.10 -25.82
CA THR A 127 19.26 10.85 -26.53
C THR A 127 20.60 10.25 -26.09
N ASP A 128 21.64 11.08 -26.00
CA ASP A 128 22.99 10.64 -25.66
C ASP A 128 23.10 10.17 -24.19
N VAL A 129 22.47 10.89 -23.25
CA VAL A 129 22.44 10.49 -21.83
C VAL A 129 21.69 9.17 -21.67
N ILE A 130 20.52 9.03 -22.29
CA ILE A 130 19.72 7.80 -22.22
C ILE A 130 20.50 6.62 -22.82
N ALA A 131 21.12 6.81 -23.99
CA ALA A 131 21.95 5.78 -24.62
C ALA A 131 23.14 5.38 -23.74
N ALA A 132 23.83 6.34 -23.14
CA ALA A 132 24.96 6.09 -22.24
C ALA A 132 24.54 5.29 -21.00
N LYS A 133 23.42 5.63 -20.35
CA LYS A 133 22.92 4.90 -19.18
C LYS A 133 22.51 3.47 -19.53
N ARG A 134 21.87 3.26 -20.69
CA ARG A 134 21.53 1.91 -21.16
C ARG A 134 22.77 1.07 -21.41
N ALA A 135 23.78 1.63 -22.09
CA ALA A 135 25.06 0.96 -22.30
C ALA A 135 25.76 0.62 -20.97
N GLN A 136 25.70 1.50 -19.97
CA GLN A 136 26.22 1.22 -18.63
C GLN A 136 25.49 0.05 -17.97
N LYS A 137 24.15 0.05 -18.00
CA LYS A 137 23.32 -1.02 -17.42
C LYS A 137 23.61 -2.38 -18.08
N ASP A 138 23.79 -2.39 -19.39
CA ASP A 138 24.12 -3.61 -20.14
C ASP A 138 25.54 -4.12 -19.82
N ARG A 139 26.52 -3.22 -19.66
CA ARG A 139 27.86 -3.59 -19.15
C ARG A 139 27.77 -4.19 -17.75
N THR A 140 27.05 -3.55 -16.82
CA THR A 140 26.87 -4.08 -15.47
C THR A 140 26.19 -5.46 -15.46
N LYS A 141 25.20 -5.69 -16.33
CA LYS A 141 24.58 -7.01 -16.48
C LYS A 141 25.57 -8.04 -17.04
N ALA A 142 26.37 -7.67 -18.03
CA ALA A 142 27.40 -8.52 -18.60
C ALA A 142 28.46 -8.88 -17.56
N ASP A 143 28.92 -7.91 -16.77
CA ASP A 143 29.89 -8.11 -15.69
C ASP A 143 29.33 -9.04 -14.61
N LYS A 144 28.09 -8.82 -14.16
CA LYS A 144 27.41 -9.71 -13.20
C LYS A 144 27.28 -11.13 -13.74
N LYS A 145 26.96 -11.29 -15.03
CA LYS A 145 26.88 -12.60 -15.68
C LYS A 145 28.25 -13.26 -15.78
N ALA A 146 29.30 -12.51 -16.08
CA ALA A 146 30.67 -13.00 -16.12
C ALA A 146 31.16 -13.43 -14.72
N GLN A 147 30.89 -12.62 -13.69
CA GLN A 147 31.16 -12.95 -12.29
C GLN A 147 30.42 -14.22 -11.87
N GLN A 148 29.12 -14.33 -12.19
CA GLN A 148 28.35 -15.53 -11.88
C GLN A 148 28.93 -16.78 -12.57
N ALA A 149 29.31 -16.66 -13.84
CA ALA A 149 29.94 -17.77 -14.57
C ALA A 149 31.28 -18.18 -13.94
N GLU A 150 32.06 -17.24 -13.44
CA GLU A 150 33.31 -17.51 -12.74
C GLU A 150 33.07 -18.18 -11.38
N HIS A 151 32.12 -17.67 -10.59
CA HIS A 151 31.71 -18.33 -9.34
C HIS A 151 31.19 -19.76 -9.57
N ASP A 152 30.44 -19.98 -10.66
CA ASP A 152 29.97 -21.30 -11.04
C ASP A 152 31.13 -22.24 -11.42
N ARG A 153 32.15 -21.74 -12.14
CA ARG A 153 33.38 -22.49 -12.43
C ARG A 153 34.13 -22.87 -11.16
N GLN A 154 34.38 -21.90 -10.29
CA GLN A 154 35.08 -22.13 -9.02
C GLN A 154 34.34 -23.15 -8.14
N ARG A 155 33.00 -23.06 -8.07
CA ARG A 155 32.17 -24.04 -7.35
C ARG A 155 32.29 -25.44 -7.96
N ASN A 156 32.28 -25.56 -9.28
CA ASN A 156 32.40 -26.85 -9.97
C ASN A 156 33.81 -27.45 -9.78
N GLU A 157 34.87 -26.65 -9.86
CA GLU A 157 36.24 -27.08 -9.59
C GLU A 157 36.43 -27.51 -8.14
N ALA A 158 35.87 -26.74 -7.19
CA ALA A 158 35.85 -27.12 -5.79
C ALA A 158 35.14 -28.46 -5.61
N ARG A 159 33.93 -28.61 -6.18
CA ARG A 159 33.13 -29.85 -6.17
C ARG A 159 33.90 -31.06 -6.71
N ALA A 160 34.67 -30.88 -7.78
CA ALA A 160 35.50 -31.93 -8.38
C ALA A 160 36.62 -32.39 -7.45
N LYS A 161 37.18 -31.49 -6.62
CA LYS A 161 38.27 -31.77 -5.67
C LYS A 161 37.80 -32.39 -4.34
N LEU A 162 36.49 -32.49 -4.08
CA LEU A 162 36.02 -33.12 -2.84
C LEU A 162 36.36 -34.62 -2.80
N PRO A 163 36.63 -35.17 -1.60
CA PRO A 163 36.75 -36.62 -1.40
C PRO A 163 35.49 -37.36 -1.85
N ASP A 164 35.66 -38.57 -2.37
CA ASP A 164 34.56 -39.35 -2.96
C ASP A 164 33.43 -39.65 -1.96
N ALA A 165 33.78 -39.86 -0.68
CA ALA A 165 32.79 -40.03 0.39
C ALA A 165 31.86 -38.81 0.55
N VAL A 166 32.37 -37.59 0.32
CA VAL A 166 31.56 -36.36 0.41
C VAL A 166 30.74 -36.16 -0.87
N LYS A 167 31.29 -36.50 -2.04
CA LYS A 167 30.50 -36.49 -3.28
C LYS A 167 29.30 -37.43 -3.21
N GLN A 168 29.50 -38.63 -2.64
CA GLN A 168 28.43 -39.60 -2.43
C GLN A 168 27.37 -39.09 -1.45
N SER A 169 27.76 -38.46 -0.35
CA SER A 169 26.80 -37.90 0.61
C SER A 169 26.03 -36.71 0.01
N GLU A 170 26.65 -35.88 -0.83
CA GLU A 170 25.95 -34.83 -1.58
C GLU A 170 24.96 -35.40 -2.59
N VAL A 171 25.31 -36.45 -3.33
CA VAL A 171 24.37 -37.10 -4.26
C VAL A 171 23.17 -37.68 -3.53
N VAL A 172 23.38 -38.31 -2.37
CA VAL A 172 22.29 -38.82 -1.52
C VAL A 172 21.42 -37.67 -1.00
N ARG A 173 22.03 -36.56 -0.58
CA ARG A 173 21.31 -35.36 -0.12
C ARG A 173 20.54 -34.68 -1.24
N GLU A 174 21.13 -34.52 -2.42
CA GLU A 174 20.48 -33.95 -3.62
C GLU A 174 19.33 -34.85 -4.07
N ALA A 175 19.50 -36.17 -4.05
CA ALA A 175 18.43 -37.12 -4.32
C ALA A 175 17.30 -37.05 -3.28
N ALA A 176 17.62 -36.90 -1.99
CA ALA A 176 16.64 -36.71 -0.93
C ALA A 176 15.87 -35.38 -1.05
N ILE A 177 16.55 -34.30 -1.43
CA ILE A 177 15.91 -32.99 -1.71
C ILE A 177 15.04 -33.06 -2.96
N ALA A 178 15.51 -33.71 -4.03
CA ALA A 178 14.75 -33.91 -5.25
C ALA A 178 13.51 -34.79 -4.99
N ALA A 179 13.67 -35.87 -4.22
CA ALA A 179 12.58 -36.71 -3.76
C ALA A 179 11.60 -35.91 -2.89
N ALA A 180 12.06 -35.06 -1.97
CA ALA A 180 11.19 -34.19 -1.17
C ALA A 180 10.48 -33.11 -2.01
N LYS A 181 11.11 -32.63 -3.09
CA LYS A 181 10.51 -31.68 -4.03
C LYS A 181 9.49 -32.34 -4.97
N ALA A 182 9.71 -33.60 -5.35
CA ALA A 182 8.80 -34.41 -6.15
C ALA A 182 7.65 -35.01 -5.31
N SER A 183 7.95 -35.36 -4.07
CA SER A 183 7.00 -35.79 -3.01
C SER A 183 6.35 -34.60 -2.32
N LYS A 184 6.67 -33.36 -2.72
CA LYS A 184 5.95 -32.20 -2.26
C LYS A 184 4.50 -32.49 -2.62
N PRO A 185 3.59 -32.67 -1.65
CA PRO A 185 2.19 -32.76 -1.97
C PRO A 185 1.94 -31.52 -2.80
N ASP A 186 1.38 -31.70 -3.99
CA ASP A 186 0.55 -30.65 -4.54
C ASP A 186 -0.40 -30.32 -3.38
N CYS A 187 -0.15 -29.21 -2.69
CA CYS A 187 -1.17 -28.63 -1.84
C CYS A 187 -2.23 -28.31 -2.88
N GLY A 188 -3.16 -29.24 -3.12
CA GLY A 188 -3.98 -29.40 -4.31
C GLY A 188 -4.96 -28.26 -4.50
N LEU A 189 -4.39 -27.08 -4.57
CA LEU A 189 -4.96 -25.76 -4.64
C LEU A 189 -4.48 -25.28 -5.99
N THR A 190 -5.40 -25.29 -6.93
CA THR A 190 -5.30 -24.57 -8.20
C THR A 190 -4.80 -23.14 -7.96
N ASP A 191 -4.24 -22.49 -8.98
CA ASP A 191 -3.80 -21.09 -8.86
C ASP A 191 -4.91 -20.17 -8.31
N ALA A 192 -6.19 -20.48 -8.57
CA ALA A 192 -7.33 -19.78 -8.02
C ALA A 192 -7.50 -19.98 -6.51
N GLU A 193 -7.30 -21.19 -6.00
CA GLU A 193 -7.41 -21.50 -4.58
C GLU A 193 -6.20 -20.95 -3.79
N ARG A 194 -5.02 -20.94 -4.40
CA ARG A 194 -3.84 -20.26 -3.83
C ARG A 194 -4.03 -18.74 -3.75
N VAL A 195 -4.67 -18.13 -4.76
CA VAL A 195 -5.03 -16.71 -4.72
C VAL A 195 -6.06 -16.45 -3.62
N ALA A 196 -7.09 -17.28 -3.48
CA ALA A 196 -8.08 -17.15 -2.42
C ALA A 196 -7.47 -17.27 -1.02
N GLU A 197 -6.57 -18.22 -0.81
CA GLU A 197 -5.83 -18.37 0.45
C GLU A 197 -4.94 -17.15 0.74
N LEU A 198 -4.22 -16.65 -0.27
CA LEU A 198 -3.40 -15.45 -0.13
C LEU A 198 -4.23 -14.19 0.16
N GLU A 199 -5.41 -14.07 -0.45
CA GLU A 199 -6.36 -12.98 -0.16
C GLU A 199 -6.90 -13.09 1.27
N GLU A 200 -7.16 -14.29 1.77
CA GLU A 200 -7.57 -14.50 3.17
C GLU A 200 -6.46 -14.14 4.15
N HIS A 201 -5.24 -14.61 3.90
CA HIS A 201 -4.08 -14.22 4.70
C HIS A 201 -3.83 -12.72 4.67
N ALA A 202 -4.01 -12.06 3.52
CA ALA A 202 -3.89 -10.62 3.43
C ALA A 202 -4.96 -9.91 4.28
N ARG A 203 -6.22 -10.38 4.27
CA ARG A 203 -7.28 -9.84 5.12
C ARG A 203 -6.96 -9.98 6.61
N ILE A 204 -6.47 -11.14 7.04
CA ILE A 204 -6.08 -11.40 8.42
C ILE A 204 -4.94 -10.47 8.83
N VAL A 205 -3.88 -10.39 8.03
CA VAL A 205 -2.73 -9.52 8.32
C VAL A 205 -3.12 -8.04 8.30
N GLU A 206 -4.03 -7.62 7.43
CA GLU A 206 -4.56 -6.25 7.43
C GLU A 206 -5.37 -5.96 8.69
N ALA A 207 -6.17 -6.91 9.16
CA ALA A 207 -6.92 -6.79 10.42
C ALA A 207 -5.97 -6.73 11.64
N GLU A 208 -4.98 -7.62 11.71
CA GLU A 208 -3.95 -7.61 12.76
C GLU A 208 -3.15 -6.30 12.74
N ASN A 209 -2.77 -5.79 11.57
CA ASN A 209 -2.10 -4.49 11.46
C ASN A 209 -3.01 -3.33 11.90
N ALA A 210 -4.31 -3.42 11.66
CA ALA A 210 -5.26 -2.41 12.15
C ALA A 210 -5.34 -2.44 13.68
N GLU A 211 -5.41 -3.64 14.27
CA GLU A 211 -5.40 -3.83 15.72
C GLU A 211 -4.09 -3.33 16.36
N LEU A 212 -2.94 -3.72 15.81
CA LEU A 212 -1.64 -3.26 16.28
C LEU A 212 -1.47 -1.74 16.14
N LYS A 213 -2.08 -1.11 15.14
CA LYS A 213 -2.10 0.35 15.03
C LYS A 213 -2.94 1.00 16.13
N VAL A 214 -4.10 0.44 16.44
CA VAL A 214 -4.95 0.90 17.54
C VAL A 214 -4.23 0.71 18.88
N GLU A 215 -3.55 -0.41 19.07
CA GLU A 215 -2.77 -0.67 20.27
C GLU A 215 -1.57 0.28 20.39
N ASN A 216 -0.78 0.44 19.33
CA ASN A 216 0.33 1.40 19.32
C ASN A 216 -0.12 2.84 19.56
N ALA A 217 -1.33 3.22 19.12
CA ALA A 217 -1.88 4.55 19.39
C ALA A 217 -2.06 4.80 20.90
N LYS A 218 -2.37 3.78 21.71
CA LYS A 218 -2.46 3.91 23.18
C LYS A 218 -1.13 4.34 23.81
N PHE A 219 -0.02 4.05 23.14
CA PHE A 219 1.33 4.37 23.60
C PHE A 219 1.91 5.62 22.91
N GLY A 220 1.16 6.29 22.04
CA GLY A 220 1.64 7.46 21.29
C GLY A 220 2.11 8.60 22.19
N ASP A 221 1.32 8.96 23.20
CA ASP A 221 1.68 10.02 24.15
C ASP A 221 2.89 9.66 25.00
N MET A 222 2.98 8.39 25.40
CA MET A 222 4.11 7.85 26.15
C MET A 222 5.39 7.87 25.29
N TRP A 223 5.29 7.58 24.00
CA TRP A 223 6.42 7.66 23.07
C TRP A 223 6.92 9.09 22.89
N VAL A 224 6.02 10.08 22.81
CA VAL A 224 6.41 11.50 22.76
C VAL A 224 7.14 11.93 24.04
N GLN A 225 6.68 11.46 25.20
CA GLN A 225 7.38 11.71 26.47
C GLN A 225 8.76 11.04 26.48
N TYR A 226 8.85 9.79 26.02
CA TYR A 226 10.11 9.07 25.89
C TYR A 226 11.09 9.79 24.97
N GLN A 227 10.66 10.32 23.83
CA GLN A 227 11.52 11.09 22.94
C GLN A 227 12.05 12.39 23.57
N LYS A 228 11.30 13.01 24.50
CA LYS A 228 11.68 14.27 25.16
C LYS A 228 12.67 14.09 26.30
N GLY A 229 12.63 12.97 27.01
CA GLY A 229 13.44 12.79 28.21
C GLY A 229 13.58 11.35 28.70
N GLY A 230 13.40 10.36 27.81
CA GLY A 230 13.49 8.95 28.13
C GLY A 230 12.40 8.48 29.10
N PHE A 231 12.70 7.42 29.84
CA PHE A 231 11.76 6.84 30.81
C PHE A 231 11.44 7.77 31.98
N ASP A 232 12.35 8.67 32.36
CA ASP A 232 12.12 9.61 33.46
C ASP A 232 10.95 10.57 33.16
N ALA A 233 10.86 11.06 31.91
CA ALA A 233 9.77 11.91 31.47
C ALA A 233 8.43 11.16 31.38
N VAL A 234 8.45 9.87 31.02
CA VAL A 234 7.28 8.99 31.00
C VAL A 234 6.76 8.76 32.42
N ILE A 235 7.65 8.42 33.35
CA ILE A 235 7.32 8.16 34.75
C ILE A 235 6.72 9.41 35.37
N ALA A 236 7.35 10.56 35.22
CA ALA A 236 6.84 11.83 35.75
C ALA A 236 5.44 12.18 35.21
N GLY A 237 5.19 11.94 33.92
CA GLY A 237 3.87 12.13 33.32
C GLY A 237 2.80 11.21 33.91
N LYS A 238 3.14 9.92 34.11
CA LYS A 238 2.23 8.94 34.71
C LYS A 238 1.99 9.18 36.20
N ASP A 239 2.99 9.65 36.93
CA ASP A 239 2.85 10.01 38.34
C ASP A 239 1.90 11.20 38.54
N GLU A 240 1.88 12.17 37.62
CA GLU A 240 0.90 13.25 37.62
C GLU A 240 -0.52 12.74 37.33
N GLU A 241 -0.67 11.83 36.36
CA GLU A 241 -1.96 11.21 36.05
C GLU A 241 -2.53 10.42 37.24
N ILE A 242 -1.69 9.62 37.91
CA ILE A 242 -2.05 8.88 39.13
C ILE A 242 -2.47 9.83 40.25
N ARG A 243 -1.73 10.94 40.46
CA ARG A 243 -2.11 11.95 41.45
C ARG A 243 -3.48 12.55 41.17
N SER A 244 -3.75 12.93 39.93
CA SER A 244 -5.05 13.49 39.50
C SER A 244 -6.20 12.49 39.70
N LEU A 245 -6.00 11.23 39.31
CA LEU A 245 -7.01 10.19 39.48
C LEU A 245 -7.30 9.89 40.95
N ASN A 246 -6.26 9.82 41.79
CA ASN A 246 -6.43 9.64 43.23
C ASN A 246 -7.19 10.79 43.87
N ALA A 247 -6.88 12.04 43.49
CA ALA A 247 -7.61 13.22 43.98
C ALA A 247 -9.10 13.15 43.61
N ARG A 248 -9.43 12.76 42.36
CA ARG A 248 -10.81 12.57 41.93
C ARG A 248 -11.50 11.45 42.70
N LEU A 249 -10.84 10.31 42.90
CA LEU A 249 -11.38 9.18 43.66
C LEU A 249 -11.72 9.58 45.11
N ILE A 250 -10.85 10.36 45.74
CA ILE A 250 -11.07 10.88 47.10
C ILE A 250 -12.31 11.79 47.10
N GLN A 251 -12.39 12.74 46.17
CA GLN A 251 -13.53 13.65 46.07
C GLN A 251 -14.84 12.89 45.84
N GLU A 252 -14.88 11.94 44.90
CA GLU A 252 -16.06 11.13 44.63
C GLU A 252 -16.48 10.29 45.85
N SER A 253 -15.50 9.79 46.61
CA SER A 253 -15.74 9.06 47.87
C SER A 253 -16.34 9.97 48.94
N GLU A 254 -15.79 11.18 49.12
CA GLU A 254 -16.30 12.18 50.06
C GLU A 254 -17.71 12.64 49.70
N ASP A 255 -17.98 12.89 48.42
CA ASP A 255 -19.30 13.25 47.92
C ASP A 255 -20.32 12.14 48.17
N LYS A 256 -19.94 10.88 47.90
CA LYS A 256 -20.78 9.71 48.16
C LYS A 256 -21.04 9.51 49.64
N ALA A 257 -20.03 9.66 50.50
CA ALA A 257 -20.19 9.61 51.94
C ALA A 257 -21.10 10.76 52.44
N GLY A 258 -20.95 11.95 51.89
CA GLY A 258 -21.81 13.11 52.14
C GLY A 258 -23.26 12.87 51.74
N TRP A 259 -23.51 12.30 50.57
CA TRP A 259 -24.85 11.88 50.14
C TRP A 259 -25.46 10.83 51.07
N MET A 260 -24.68 9.81 51.46
CA MET A 260 -25.15 8.79 52.40
C MET A 260 -25.51 9.36 53.78
N ASN A 261 -24.69 10.28 54.31
CA ASN A 261 -24.96 10.94 55.59
C ASN A 261 -26.21 11.81 55.53
N ARG A 262 -26.38 12.58 54.45
CA ARG A 262 -27.61 13.35 54.21
C ARG A 262 -28.82 12.43 54.13
N ALA A 263 -28.76 11.35 53.33
CA ALA A 263 -29.84 10.39 53.18
C ALA A 263 -30.25 9.76 54.53
N ARG A 264 -29.27 9.36 55.35
CA ARG A 264 -29.53 8.85 56.71
C ARG A 264 -30.17 9.89 57.62
N ALA A 265 -29.74 11.16 57.54
CA ALA A 265 -30.35 12.23 58.32
C ALA A 265 -31.81 12.49 57.91
N TRP A 266 -32.11 12.46 56.62
CA TRP A 266 -33.48 12.53 56.09
C TRP A 266 -34.31 11.33 56.56
N GLN A 267 -33.77 10.11 56.48
CA GLN A 267 -34.43 8.90 56.95
C GLN A 267 -34.75 8.98 58.46
N LYS A 268 -33.81 9.45 59.28
CA LYS A 268 -34.04 9.65 60.71
C LYS A 268 -35.15 10.67 60.98
N ARG A 269 -35.12 11.82 60.30
CA ARG A 269 -36.18 12.84 60.44
C ARG A 269 -37.55 12.30 60.02
N ALA A 270 -37.61 11.50 58.97
CA ALA A 270 -38.86 10.87 58.55
C ALA A 270 -39.39 9.93 59.65
N LEU A 271 -38.52 9.08 60.23
CA LEU A 271 -38.87 8.20 61.35
C LEU A 271 -39.34 9.00 62.58
N ASP A 272 -38.65 10.08 62.95
CA ASP A 272 -39.00 10.96 64.08
C ASP A 272 -40.37 11.66 63.86
N LEU A 273 -40.73 11.95 62.61
CA LEU A 273 -42.04 12.49 62.22
C LEU A 273 -43.13 11.40 62.08
N GLY A 274 -42.84 10.16 62.48
CA GLY A 274 -43.79 9.05 62.48
C GLY A 274 -43.96 8.35 61.14
N TRP A 275 -43.13 8.65 60.14
CA TRP A 275 -43.12 7.93 58.87
C TRP A 275 -42.32 6.64 59.05
N SER A 276 -43.01 5.52 59.27
CA SER A 276 -42.39 4.20 59.21
C SER A 276 -42.47 3.63 57.79
N SER A 277 -41.55 2.74 57.44
CA SER A 277 -41.65 1.92 56.22
C SER A 277 -42.71 0.81 56.33
N ASP A 278 -43.34 0.67 57.50
CA ASP A 278 -44.25 -0.42 57.82
C ASP A 278 -45.66 0.15 57.92
N VAL A 279 -46.35 0.18 56.78
CA VAL A 279 -47.76 0.56 56.70
C VAL A 279 -48.58 -0.59 57.29
N VAL A 280 -48.86 -0.55 58.59
CA VAL A 280 -49.86 -1.44 59.19
C VAL A 280 -51.24 -0.89 58.82
N ILE A 281 -51.84 -1.45 57.76
CA ILE A 281 -53.25 -1.22 57.42
C ILE A 281 -54.08 -2.01 58.44
N PRO A 282 -54.88 -1.38 59.31
CA PRO A 282 -55.80 -2.11 60.17
C PRO A 282 -56.89 -2.70 59.28
N ILE A 283 -56.91 -4.03 59.15
CA ILE A 283 -58.06 -4.75 58.62
C ILE A 283 -58.88 -5.13 59.85
N ASP A 284 -59.91 -4.36 60.18
CA ASP A 284 -61.08 -4.94 60.82
C ASP A 284 -62.31 -4.02 60.78
N GLN A 285 -63.47 -4.68 60.68
CA GLN A 285 -64.87 -4.21 60.65
C GLN A 285 -65.39 -3.84 59.25
N GLN A 286 -66.48 -4.41 58.72
CA GLN A 286 -67.56 -5.25 59.25
C GLN A 286 -68.45 -5.63 58.04
N SER A 287 -68.97 -6.87 57.98
CA SER A 287 -70.40 -7.12 57.66
C SER A 287 -70.70 -8.62 57.72
N ASP A 288 -70.88 -9.14 58.93
CA ASP A 288 -71.77 -10.28 59.16
C ASP A 288 -73.21 -9.74 59.07
N GLU A 289 -73.81 -9.76 57.89
CA GLU A 289 -75.27 -9.75 57.75
C GLU A 289 -75.74 -11.20 57.62
N VAL A 290 -76.02 -11.82 58.77
CA VAL A 290 -76.80 -13.05 58.85
C VAL A 290 -78.27 -12.65 58.81
N ILE A 291 -78.89 -12.91 57.66
CA ILE A 291 -80.34 -12.94 57.44
C ILE A 291 -81.00 -13.86 58.48
N ARG A 292 -81.90 -13.34 59.33
CA ARG A 292 -83.05 -14.08 59.89
C ARG A 292 -84.23 -13.14 60.24
N LEU A 293 -85.29 -13.30 59.45
CA LEU A 293 -86.73 -13.03 59.63
C LEU A 293 -87.17 -11.73 60.31
#